data_AF-A0A7X5N5M0-F1
#
_entry.id   AF-A0A7X5N5M0-F1
#
_cell.length_a   1.000
_cell.length_b   1.000
_cell.length_c   1.000
_cell.angle_alpha   90.00
_cell.angle_beta   90.00
_cell.angle_gamma   90.00
#
_symmetry.space_group_name_H-M   'P 1'
#
loop_
_entity.id
_entity.type
_entity.pdbx_description
1 polymer ?
#
loop_
_entity_poly.entity_id
_entity_poly.type
_entity_poly.pdbx_seq_one_letter_code
_entity_poly.pdbx_strand_id
1 'polypeptide(L)' 'FARVQFTPDLLPADLTGTEIWRPQDSRFEFMPGPIFHPILLADEINRAPAKVQSALLEAMGERQVTVGRHTYALPQL' A
#
# COMPACT_ATOMS: atom_id res chain seq x y z
N PHE A 1 -7.28 -0.18 11.91
CA PHE A 1 -7.38 1.24 11.54
C PHE A 1 -5.98 1.76 11.26
N ALA A 2 -5.80 2.58 10.23
CA ALA A 2 -4.57 3.31 9.96
C ALA A 2 -4.87 4.75 9.53
N ARG A 3 -3.89 5.63 9.71
CA ARG A 3 -3.92 7.02 9.24
C ARG A 3 -2.63 7.29 8.49
N VAL A 4 -2.74 7.88 7.31
CA VAL A 4 -1.59 8.26 6.48
C VAL A 4 -1.74 9.73 6.09
N GLN A 5 -0.67 10.48 6.35
CA GLN A 5 -0.51 11.84 5.90
C GLN A 5 0.15 11.82 4.53
N PHE A 6 -0.52 12.33 3.50
CA PHE A 6 0.04 12.35 2.15
C PHE A 6 1.05 13.48 2.02
N THR A 7 2.23 13.15 1.53
CA THR A 7 3.35 14.08 1.36
C THR A 7 3.95 13.95 -0.05
N PRO A 8 4.68 14.97 -0.56
CA PRO A 8 5.25 14.94 -1.91
C PRO A 8 6.29 13.83 -2.16
N ASP A 9 6.89 13.30 -1.10
CA ASP A 9 7.93 12.27 -1.09
C ASP A 9 7.39 10.84 -0.96
N LEU A 10 6.09 10.68 -0.69
CA LEU A 10 5.46 9.37 -0.54
C LEU A 10 5.59 8.55 -1.83
N LEU A 11 5.88 7.26 -1.71
CA LEU A 11 5.94 6.31 -2.82
C LEU A 11 4.70 5.41 -2.83
N PRO A 12 4.29 4.86 -3.99
CA PRO A 12 3.18 3.91 -4.06
C PRO A 12 3.35 2.71 -3.11
N ALA A 13 4.57 2.19 -2.99
CA ALA A 13 4.90 1.07 -2.12
C ALA A 13 4.69 1.38 -0.62
N ASP A 14 4.76 2.66 -0.21
CA ASP A 14 4.47 3.06 1.17
C ASP A 14 2.99 2.91 1.50
N LEU A 15 2.12 2.86 0.49
CA LEU A 15 0.68 2.59 0.64
C LEU A 15 0.35 1.11 0.42
N THR A 16 0.87 0.51 -0.65
CA THR A 16 0.52 -0.86 -1.07
C THR A 16 1.33 -1.93 -0.36
N GLY A 17 2.43 -1.59 0.30
CA GLY A 17 3.37 -2.54 0.87
C GLY A 17 4.50 -2.90 -0.08
N THR A 18 5.49 -3.61 0.47
CA THR A 18 6.75 -3.96 -0.22
C THR A 18 7.18 -5.38 0.15
N GLU A 19 8.02 -5.99 -0.67
CA GLU A 19 8.69 -7.26 -0.31
C GLU A 19 10.02 -6.95 0.38
N ILE A 20 10.18 -7.45 1.60
CA ILE A 20 11.43 -7.33 2.36
C ILE A 20 12.22 -8.64 2.31
N TRP A 21 13.53 -8.55 2.06
CA TRP A 21 14.42 -9.71 2.12
C TRP A 21 14.68 -10.09 3.58
N ARG A 22 14.44 -11.35 3.93
CA ARG A 22 14.69 -11.93 5.25
C ARG A 22 15.91 -12.87 5.17
N PRO A 23 17.12 -12.42 5.58
CA PRO A 23 18.34 -13.20 5.41
C PRO A 23 18.33 -14.53 6.18
N GLN A 24 17.68 -14.55 7.35
CA GLN A 24 17.58 -15.72 8.24
C GLN A 24 16.91 -16.92 7.54
N ASP A 25 15.91 -16.63 6.71
CA ASP A 25 15.11 -17.63 6.00
C ASP A 25 15.46 -17.70 4.51
N SER A 26 16.38 -16.84 4.03
CA SER A 26 16.71 -16.67 2.61
C SER A 26 15.48 -16.53 1.71
N ARG A 27 14.49 -15.74 2.16
CA ARG A 27 13.23 -15.51 1.41
C ARG A 27 12.82 -14.04 1.40
N PHE A 28 12.08 -13.65 0.37
CA PHE A 28 11.30 -12.41 0.38
C PHE A 28 10.00 -12.67 1.15
N GLU A 29 9.59 -11.69 1.95
CA GLU A 29 8.30 -11.74 2.62
C GLU A 29 7.61 -10.39 2.51
N PHE A 30 6.32 -10.44 2.23
CA PHE A 30 5.50 -9.26 2.03
C PHE A 30 5.26 -8.52 3.35
N MET A 31 5.56 -7.23 3.34
CA MET A 31 5.23 -6.30 4.40
C MET A 31 4.03 -5.45 3.94
N PRO A 32 2.83 -5.71 4.47
CA PRO A 32 1.61 -5.03 4.03
C PRO A 32 1.67 -3.54 4.36
N GLY A 33 1.22 -2.72 3.41
CA GLY A 33 1.08 -1.28 3.61
C GLY A 33 -0.18 -0.90 4.38
N PRO A 34 -0.37 0.39 4.68
CA PRO A 34 -1.50 0.90 5.45
C PRO A 34 -2.87 0.63 4.82
N ILE A 35 -2.97 0.42 3.50
CA ILE A 35 -4.24 0.11 2.81
C ILE A 35 -4.86 -1.24 3.23
N PHE A 36 -4.09 -2.12 3.88
CA PHE A 36 -4.57 -3.39 4.40
C PHE A 36 -5.30 -3.27 5.75
N HIS A 37 -5.56 -2.06 6.22
CA HIS A 37 -6.43 -1.85 7.38
C HIS A 37 -7.89 -1.73 6.93
N PRO A 38 -8.87 -2.24 7.71
CA PRO A 38 -10.29 -2.13 7.37
C PRO A 38 -10.75 -0.68 7.16
N ILE A 39 -10.16 0.25 7.91
CA ILE A 39 -10.38 1.69 7.78
C ILE A 39 -9.02 2.37 7.66
N LEU A 40 -8.87 3.18 6.60
CA LEU A 40 -7.71 4.04 6.34
C LEU A 40 -8.18 5.49 6.23
N LEU A 41 -7.63 6.36 7.08
CA LEU A 41 -7.77 7.81 6.94
C LEU A 41 -6.61 8.36 6.10
N ALA A 42 -6.92 8.91 4.93
CA ALA A 42 -5.95 9.50 4.00
C ALA A 42 -6.04 11.03 4.04
N ASP A 43 -5.15 11.67 4.78
CA ASP A 43 -5.12 13.12 4.92
C ASP A 43 -4.32 13.78 3.79
N GLU A 44 -4.82 14.90 3.29
CA GLU A 44 -4.18 15.75 2.27
C GLU A 44 -3.75 15.01 0.99
N ILE A 45 -4.57 14.09 0.49
CA ILE A 45 -4.30 13.27 -0.72
C ILE A 45 -3.75 14.07 -1.91
N ASN A 46 -4.22 15.32 -2.08
CA ASN A 46 -3.80 16.24 -3.14
C ASN A 46 -2.31 16.65 -3.06
N ARG A 47 -1.61 16.41 -1.94
CA ARG A 47 -0.18 16.70 -1.77
C ARG A 47 0.74 15.60 -2.30
N ALA A 48 0.24 14.37 -2.48
CA ALA A 48 1.06 13.29 -3.02
C ALA A 48 1.14 13.34 -4.55
N PRO A 49 2.21 12.80 -5.16
CA PRO A 49 2.31 12.65 -6.60
C PRO A 49 1.15 11.86 -7.20
N ALA A 50 0.79 12.16 -8.46
CA ALA A 50 -0.32 11.49 -9.15
C ALA A 50 -0.20 9.95 -9.14
N LYS A 51 1.02 9.40 -9.26
CA LYS A 51 1.25 7.94 -9.21
C LYS A 51 0.85 7.30 -7.88
N VAL A 52 1.03 8.01 -6.76
CA VAL A 52 0.64 7.53 -5.43
C VAL A 52 -0.88 7.55 -5.28
N GLN A 53 -1.51 8.62 -5.76
CA GLN A 53 -2.97 8.72 -5.78
C GLN A 53 -3.58 7.63 -6.67
N SER A 54 -3.02 7.38 -7.86
CA SER A 54 -3.43 6.29 -8.74
C SER A 54 -3.31 4.93 -8.06
N ALA A 55 -2.21 4.64 -7.36
CA ALA A 55 -2.04 3.36 -6.66
C ALA A 55 -3.10 3.15 -5.56
N LEU A 56 -3.47 4.21 -4.82
CA LEU A 56 -4.56 4.14 -3.86
C LEU A 56 -5.91 3.87 -4.55
N LEU A 57 -6.23 4.64 -5.59
CA LEU A 57 -7.51 4.51 -6.31
C LEU A 57 -7.66 3.16 -7.00
N GLU A 58 -6.59 2.65 -7.59
CA GLU A 58 -6.53 1.30 -8.17
C GLU A 58 -6.82 0.24 -7.10
N ALA A 59 -6.15 0.32 -5.94
CA ALA A 59 -6.39 -0.61 -4.84
C ALA A 59 -7.84 -0.54 -4.32
N MET A 60 -8.43 0.66 -4.28
CA MET A 60 -9.84 0.85 -3.89
C MET A 60 -10.81 0.25 -4.90
N GLY A 61 -10.56 0.45 -6.20
CA GLY A 61 -11.41 -0.04 -7.30
C GLY A 61 -11.33 -1.55 -7.49
N GLU A 62 -10.12 -2.09 -7.50
CA GLU A 62 -9.86 -3.51 -7.75
C GLU A 62 -10.00 -4.36 -6.48
N ARG A 63 -9.99 -3.74 -5.29
CA ARG A 63 -10.05 -4.42 -3.98
C ARG A 63 -8.92 -5.42 -3.77
N GLN A 64 -7.81 -5.24 -4.49
CA GLN A 64 -6.59 -6.04 -4.42
C GLN A 64 -5.39 -5.18 -4.83
N VAL A 65 -4.19 -5.61 -4.47
CA VAL A 65 -2.94 -5.01 -4.94
C VAL A 65 -1.96 -6.08 -5.35
N THR A 66 -1.14 -5.79 -6.37
CA THR A 66 -0.06 -6.68 -6.79
C THR A 66 1.28 -6.08 -6.41
N VAL A 67 2.07 -6.82 -5.65
CA VAL A 67 3.42 -6.44 -5.25
C VAL A 67 4.37 -7.55 -5.65
N GLY A 68 5.41 -7.20 -6.40
CA GLY A 68 6.30 -8.18 -7.03
C GLY A 68 5.54 -9.05 -8.03
N ARG A 69 5.38 -10.34 -7.72
CA ARG A 69 4.64 -11.31 -8.54
C ARG A 69 3.39 -11.88 -7.84
N HIS A 70 3.03 -11.31 -6.70
CA HIS A 70 1.95 -11.80 -5.86
C HIS A 70 0.84 -10.77 -5.75
N THR A 71 -0.41 -11.22 -5.90
CA THR A 71 -1.61 -10.40 -5.71
C THR A 71 -2.20 -10.69 -4.34
N TYR A 72 -2.50 -9.62 -3.61
CA TYR A 72 -3.02 -9.65 -2.25
C TYR A 72 -4.39 -8.96 -2.22
N ALA A 73 -5.42 -9.67 -1.76
CA ALA A 73 -6.74 -9.10 -1.58
C ALA A 73 -6.76 -8.14 -0.39
N LEU A 74 -7.48 -7.02 -0.52
CA LEU A 74 -7.73 -6.12 0.61
C LEU A 74 -8.79 -6.72 1.55
N PRO A 75 -8.75 -6.40 2.86
CA PRO A 75 -9.76 -6.87 3.80
C PRO A 75 -11.17 -6.44 3.41
N GLN A 76 -12.15 -7.30 3.68
CA GLN A 76 -13.56 -6.94 3.60
C GLN A 76 -13.91 -5.92 4.70
N LEU A 77 -14.85 -5.02 4.39
CA LEU A 77 -15.35 -3.99 5.32
C LEU A 77 -16.29 -4.60 6.35
#